data_AF-N0BH29-F1
#
_entry.id   AF-N0BH29-F1
#
_cell.length_a   1.000
_cell.length_b   1.000
_cell.length_c   1.000
_cell.angle_alpha   90.00
_cell.angle_beta   90.00
_cell.angle_gamma   90.00
#
_symmetry.space_group_name_H-M   'P 1'
#
loop_
_entity.id
_entity.type
_entity.pdbx_description
1 polymer ?
#
loop_
_entity_poly.entity_id
_entity_poly.type
_entity_poly.pdbx_seq_one_letter_code
_entity_poly.pdbx_strand_id
1 'polypeptide(L)'
;MWTFSAKKLNQLHIEAEDLWRVPAKDGWQKSPVSPMDILKLFKGIWIKEGYTLRAYIFRQGLNGNGVVWALPESEFPDVDECEWLDTLKTPKPKNTLPVMEVLEGDCSPESYISSSLFVREMREFGALWHGLSWGLHEIVDENSIDVDDYEWLVDVEDLKPKVIFGETVKVEFFTLVGVVRWRIFRHLDLYSGYRFKTETEIVAVGGEGFIP
;
A
#
# COMPACT_ATOMS: atom_id res chain seq x y z
N MET A 1 21.47 -9.83 0.10
CA MET A 1 20.68 -8.62 0.43
C MET A 1 20.71 -7.72 -0.79
N TRP A 2 19.56 -7.19 -1.18
CA TRP A 2 19.41 -6.27 -2.32
C TRP A 2 18.78 -4.99 -1.80
N THR A 3 19.31 -3.84 -2.21
CA THR A 3 18.84 -2.53 -1.75
C THR A 3 18.19 -1.75 -2.89
N PHE A 4 17.30 -0.84 -2.53
CA PHE A 4 16.51 -0.03 -3.44
C PHE A 4 16.59 1.45 -3.02
N SER A 5 16.35 2.35 -3.96
CA SER A 5 16.34 3.79 -3.69
C SER A 5 14.98 4.20 -3.14
N ALA A 6 14.95 4.83 -1.95
CA ALA A 6 13.73 5.36 -1.37
C ALA A 6 13.03 6.33 -2.34
N LYS A 7 13.79 7.25 -2.95
CA LYS A 7 13.29 8.17 -3.98
C LYS A 7 12.55 7.47 -5.13
N LYS A 8 13.07 6.36 -5.65
CA LYS A 8 12.39 5.62 -6.74
C LYS A 8 11.11 4.96 -6.26
N LEU A 9 11.09 4.46 -5.03
CA LEU A 9 9.89 3.84 -4.46
C LEU A 9 8.81 4.89 -4.14
N ASN A 10 9.18 6.08 -3.66
CA ASN A 10 8.26 7.21 -3.51
C ASN A 10 7.68 7.66 -4.85
N GLN A 11 8.50 7.69 -5.91
CA GLN A 11 7.99 8.01 -7.24
C GLN A 11 6.92 7.00 -7.70
N LEU A 12 7.13 5.70 -7.44
CA LEU A 12 6.12 4.66 -7.73
C LEU A 12 4.84 4.84 -6.89
N HIS A 13 4.98 5.18 -5.60
CA HIS A 13 3.85 5.47 -4.71
C HIS A 13 3.02 6.66 -5.22
N ILE A 14 3.68 7.77 -5.57
CA ILE A 14 3.03 8.97 -6.13
C ILE A 14 2.32 8.64 -7.46
N GLU A 15 2.98 7.91 -8.36
CA GLU A 15 2.39 7.50 -9.64
C GLU A 15 1.18 6.59 -9.45
N ALA A 16 1.21 5.68 -8.46
CA ALA A 16 0.07 4.84 -8.13
C ALA A 16 -1.09 5.70 -7.59
N GLU A 17 -0.81 6.62 -6.67
CA GLU A 17 -1.81 7.53 -6.08
C GLU A 17 -2.49 8.41 -7.14
N ASP A 18 -1.72 9.02 -8.03
CA ASP A 18 -2.23 9.88 -9.10
C ASP A 18 -3.22 9.14 -10.02
N LEU A 19 -3.05 7.82 -10.21
CA LEU A 19 -3.95 7.03 -11.04
C LEU A 19 -5.33 6.86 -10.40
N TRP A 20 -5.42 6.55 -9.11
CA TRP A 20 -6.71 6.26 -8.46
C TRP A 20 -7.36 7.49 -7.83
N ARG A 21 -6.64 8.60 -7.67
CA ARG A 21 -7.16 9.86 -7.14
C ARG A 21 -7.95 10.63 -8.20
N VAL A 22 -9.10 10.07 -8.58
CA VAL A 22 -9.99 10.64 -9.61
C VAL A 22 -11.31 11.15 -9.03
N PRO A 23 -11.95 12.15 -9.68
CA PRO A 23 -13.29 12.59 -9.33
C PRO A 23 -14.30 11.44 -9.46
N ALA A 24 -15.24 11.35 -8.53
CA ALA A 24 -16.30 10.37 -8.57
C ALA A 24 -17.57 10.92 -7.90
N LYS A 25 -18.73 10.28 -8.14
CA LYS A 25 -20.01 10.71 -7.60
C LYS A 25 -20.12 10.42 -6.11
N ASP A 26 -21.00 11.11 -5.40
CA ASP A 26 -21.29 10.77 -4.00
C ASP A 26 -21.87 9.35 -3.87
N GLY A 27 -21.49 8.67 -2.79
CA GLY A 27 -21.84 7.29 -2.49
C GLY A 27 -20.85 6.24 -3.00
N TRP A 28 -21.16 4.98 -2.72
CA TRP A 28 -20.41 3.84 -3.24
C TRP A 28 -20.72 3.62 -4.72
N GLN A 29 -19.68 3.42 -5.53
CA GLN A 29 -19.80 3.10 -6.95
C GLN A 29 -18.63 2.21 -7.40
N LYS A 30 -18.76 1.59 -8.57
CA LYS A 30 -17.62 0.95 -9.24
C LYS A 30 -16.53 1.98 -9.50
N SER A 31 -15.28 1.62 -9.22
CA SER A 31 -14.16 2.49 -9.51
C SER A 31 -14.06 2.76 -11.02
N PRO A 32 -13.92 4.02 -11.46
CA PRO A 32 -13.64 4.35 -12.86
C PRO A 32 -12.20 4.00 -13.26
N VAL A 33 -11.32 3.72 -12.28
CA VAL A 33 -9.93 3.32 -12.49
C VAL A 33 -9.77 1.85 -12.12
N SER A 34 -9.13 1.09 -13.00
CA SER A 34 -8.86 -0.33 -12.74
C SER A 34 -7.63 -0.47 -11.85
N PRO A 35 -7.69 -1.25 -10.75
CA PRO A 35 -6.49 -1.59 -9.97
C PRO A 35 -5.43 -2.36 -10.78
N MET A 36 -5.84 -3.01 -11.87
CA MET A 36 -4.92 -3.65 -12.82
C MET A 36 -4.05 -2.64 -13.58
N ASP A 37 -4.47 -1.38 -13.71
CA ASP A 37 -3.65 -0.34 -14.33
C ASP A 37 -2.53 0.11 -13.40
N ILE A 38 -2.79 0.16 -12.09
CA ILE A 38 -1.79 0.45 -11.07
C ILE A 38 -0.78 -0.70 -10.98
N LEU A 39 -1.24 -1.95 -11.04
CA LEU A 39 -0.37 -3.12 -11.02
C LEU A 39 0.74 -3.06 -12.08
N LYS A 40 0.48 -2.46 -13.25
CA LYS A 40 1.46 -2.33 -14.34
C LYS A 40 2.68 -1.47 -13.96
N LEU A 41 2.57 -0.62 -12.94
CA LEU A 41 3.70 0.17 -12.42
C LEU A 41 4.69 -0.71 -11.63
N PHE A 42 4.21 -1.81 -11.07
CA PHE A 42 4.96 -2.67 -10.16
C PHE A 42 5.55 -3.86 -10.90
N LYS A 43 6.88 -3.99 -10.85
CA LYS A 43 7.61 -4.95 -11.69
C LYS A 43 7.70 -6.33 -11.06
N GLY A 44 7.70 -7.35 -11.92
CA GLY A 44 7.91 -8.73 -11.54
C GLY A 44 6.75 -9.37 -10.77
N ILE A 45 5.60 -8.68 -10.66
CA ILE A 45 4.38 -9.20 -10.02
C ILE A 45 3.21 -9.22 -11.00
N TRP A 46 2.28 -10.14 -10.80
CA TRP A 46 1.05 -10.27 -11.59
C TRP A 46 -0.07 -10.88 -10.75
N ILE A 47 -1.29 -10.85 -11.28
CA ILE A 47 -2.43 -11.56 -10.70
C ILE A 47 -2.53 -12.94 -11.32
N LYS A 48 -2.74 -13.95 -10.48
CA LYS A 48 -2.96 -15.33 -10.86
C LYS A 48 -4.02 -15.46 -11.95
N GLU A 49 -3.76 -16.32 -12.93
CA GLU A 49 -4.67 -16.59 -14.04
C GLU A 49 -6.09 -16.98 -13.54
N GLY A 50 -7.10 -16.45 -14.23
CA GLY A 50 -8.51 -16.62 -13.88
C GLY A 50 -9.03 -15.59 -12.87
N TYR A 51 -8.19 -14.70 -12.35
CA TYR A 51 -8.57 -13.60 -11.47
C TYR A 51 -8.23 -12.23 -12.06
N THR A 52 -8.99 -11.23 -11.64
CA THR A 52 -8.73 -9.82 -11.88
C THR A 52 -9.02 -9.00 -10.63
N LEU A 53 -8.40 -7.82 -10.51
CA LEU A 53 -8.71 -6.89 -9.43
C LEU A 53 -9.82 -5.93 -9.86
N ARG A 54 -10.86 -5.82 -9.02
CA ARG A 54 -11.95 -4.87 -9.16
C ARG A 54 -12.02 -4.00 -7.92
N ALA A 55 -12.36 -2.73 -8.13
CA ALA A 55 -12.46 -1.78 -7.03
C ALA A 55 -13.83 -1.11 -7.00
N TYR A 56 -14.25 -0.79 -5.77
CA TYR A 56 -15.33 0.15 -5.50
C TYR A 56 -14.74 1.33 -4.75
N ILE A 57 -15.28 2.52 -5.01
CA ILE A 57 -14.90 3.75 -4.31
C ILE A 57 -16.14 4.41 -3.74
N PHE A 58 -15.95 5.05 -2.59
CA PHE A 58 -16.91 5.88 -1.90
C PHE A 58 -16.46 7.33 -1.96
N ARG A 59 -17.40 8.25 -2.21
CA ARG A 59 -17.18 9.69 -2.01
C ARG A 59 -18.29 10.29 -1.17
N GLN A 60 -17.94 11.24 -0.32
CA GLN A 60 -18.91 12.09 0.37
C GLN A 60 -18.24 13.42 0.71
N GLY A 61 -18.54 14.46 -0.07
CA GLY A 61 -17.85 15.73 0.05
C GLY A 61 -16.35 15.58 -0.18
N LEU A 62 -15.54 15.88 0.84
CA LEU A 62 -14.07 15.74 0.77
C LEU A 62 -13.58 14.34 1.17
N ASN A 63 -14.42 13.53 1.78
CA ASN A 63 -14.05 12.19 2.24
C ASN A 63 -14.10 11.17 1.10
N GLY A 64 -13.20 10.20 1.17
CA GLY A 64 -13.10 9.12 0.22
C GLY A 64 -12.59 7.86 0.87
N ASN A 65 -13.13 6.72 0.45
CA ASN A 65 -12.61 5.39 0.75
C ASN A 65 -12.70 4.54 -0.51
N GLY A 66 -12.04 3.41 -0.52
CA GLY A 66 -12.26 2.39 -1.52
C GLY A 66 -11.87 1.02 -1.02
N VAL A 67 -12.19 0.02 -1.82
CA VAL A 67 -11.90 -1.37 -1.53
C VAL A 67 -11.56 -2.08 -2.84
N VAL A 68 -10.52 -2.91 -2.80
CA VAL A 68 -10.09 -3.73 -3.92
C VAL A 68 -10.31 -5.19 -3.59
N TRP A 69 -10.96 -5.91 -4.48
CA TRP A 69 -11.21 -7.34 -4.39
C TRP A 69 -10.60 -8.06 -5.58
N ALA A 70 -10.09 -9.26 -5.35
CA ALA A 70 -9.83 -10.22 -6.42
C ALA A 70 -11.10 -11.01 -6.72
N LEU A 71 -11.47 -11.06 -7.99
CA LEU A 71 -12.66 -11.73 -8.51
C LEU A 71 -12.33 -12.55 -9.74
N PRO A 72 -13.14 -13.57 -10.08
CA PRO A 72 -13.11 -14.16 -11.40
C PRO A 72 -13.23 -13.08 -12.48
N GLU A 73 -12.51 -13.22 -13.61
CA GLU A 73 -12.42 -12.16 -14.63
C GLU A 73 -13.78 -11.68 -15.17
N SER A 74 -14.75 -12.60 -15.25
CA SER A 74 -16.12 -12.35 -15.72
C SER A 74 -17.01 -11.60 -14.73
N GLU A 75 -16.56 -11.40 -13.48
CA GLU A 75 -17.37 -10.84 -12.41
C GLU A 75 -16.96 -9.39 -12.11
N PHE A 76 -17.97 -8.52 -12.08
CA PHE A 76 -17.89 -7.18 -11.48
C PHE A 76 -19.32 -6.68 -11.20
N PRO A 77 -19.99 -7.20 -10.15
CA PRO A 77 -21.37 -6.86 -9.86
C PRO A 77 -21.53 -5.38 -9.49
N ASP A 78 -22.75 -4.85 -9.61
CA ASP A 78 -23.07 -3.52 -9.11
C ASP A 78 -23.08 -3.50 -7.57
N VAL A 79 -22.98 -2.30 -7.01
CA VAL A 79 -22.83 -2.09 -5.55
C VAL A 79 -24.03 -2.62 -4.77
N ASP A 80 -25.24 -2.53 -5.32
CA ASP A 80 -26.48 -3.01 -4.73
C ASP A 80 -26.64 -4.53 -4.77
N GLU A 81 -25.86 -5.22 -5.61
CA GLU A 81 -25.77 -6.68 -5.66
C GLU A 81 -24.76 -7.25 -4.65
N CYS A 82 -23.97 -6.39 -4.00
CA CYS A 82 -22.94 -6.78 -3.04
C CYS A 82 -23.51 -7.02 -1.62
N GLU A 83 -22.80 -7.84 -0.85
CA GLU A 83 -22.95 -7.85 0.60
C GLU A 83 -22.30 -6.58 1.19
N TRP A 84 -22.84 -6.09 2.31
CA TRP A 84 -22.34 -4.90 2.97
C TRP A 84 -21.52 -5.29 4.20
N LEU A 85 -20.27 -4.85 4.25
CA LEU A 85 -19.39 -5.03 5.42
C LEU A 85 -19.38 -3.78 6.29
N ASP A 86 -18.95 -3.93 7.54
CA ASP A 86 -18.57 -2.86 8.46
C ASP A 86 -19.60 -1.70 8.63
N THR A 87 -19.17 -0.60 9.25
CA THR A 87 -20.01 0.56 9.52
C THR A 87 -20.09 1.53 8.33
N LEU A 88 -19.12 1.50 7.41
CA LEU A 88 -19.10 2.28 6.17
C LEU A 88 -19.92 1.61 5.07
N LYS A 89 -20.46 0.41 5.33
CA LYS A 89 -21.16 -0.41 4.34
C LYS A 89 -20.22 -0.62 3.15
N THR A 90 -19.05 -1.17 3.39
CA THR A 90 -18.10 -1.48 2.31
C THR A 90 -18.67 -2.60 1.43
N PRO A 91 -18.80 -2.42 0.10
CA PRO A 91 -19.35 -3.44 -0.79
C PRO A 91 -18.40 -4.62 -0.93
N LYS A 92 -18.94 -5.82 -0.74
CA LYS A 92 -18.24 -7.10 -0.93
C LYS A 92 -19.05 -8.01 -1.85
N PRO A 93 -18.59 -8.22 -3.09
CA PRO A 93 -19.16 -9.23 -3.96
C PRO A 93 -19.09 -10.64 -3.36
N LYS A 94 -19.87 -11.57 -3.89
CA LYS A 94 -19.74 -13.00 -3.54
C LYS A 94 -18.43 -13.55 -4.10
N ASN A 95 -17.89 -14.60 -3.47
CA ASN A 95 -16.68 -15.30 -3.91
C ASN A 95 -15.40 -14.43 -4.04
N THR A 96 -15.35 -13.27 -3.38
CA THR A 96 -14.15 -12.41 -3.38
C THR A 96 -12.98 -13.04 -2.64
N LEU A 97 -11.78 -12.83 -3.15
CA LEU A 97 -10.54 -13.04 -2.40
C LEU A 97 -9.85 -11.71 -2.09
N PRO A 98 -9.12 -11.61 -0.97
CA PRO A 98 -8.15 -10.53 -0.77
C PRO A 98 -7.10 -10.50 -1.89
N VAL A 99 -6.62 -9.32 -2.26
CA VAL A 99 -5.59 -9.11 -3.31
C VAL A 99 -4.39 -10.04 -3.14
N MET A 100 -3.87 -10.14 -1.91
CA MET A 100 -2.67 -10.92 -1.60
C MET A 100 -2.85 -12.44 -1.81
N GLU A 101 -4.08 -12.96 -1.84
CA GLU A 101 -4.33 -14.38 -2.08
C GLU A 101 -4.11 -14.80 -3.54
N VAL A 102 -4.17 -13.85 -4.47
CA VAL A 102 -4.03 -14.07 -5.92
C VAL A 102 -2.80 -13.36 -6.51
N LEU A 103 -2.00 -12.71 -5.68
CA LEU A 103 -0.79 -12.04 -6.11
C LEU A 103 0.33 -13.08 -6.29
N GLU A 104 1.00 -13.02 -7.44
CA GLU A 104 2.13 -13.87 -7.81
C GLU A 104 3.28 -12.98 -8.30
N GLY A 105 4.47 -13.58 -8.43
CA GLY A 105 5.62 -12.88 -8.96
C GLY A 105 6.80 -13.80 -9.26
N ASP A 106 7.84 -13.24 -9.87
CA ASP A 106 8.98 -13.96 -10.47
C ASP A 106 10.07 -14.39 -9.47
N CYS A 107 9.84 -14.12 -8.18
CA CYS A 107 10.76 -14.40 -7.05
C CYS A 107 12.07 -13.59 -7.10
N SER A 108 12.15 -12.56 -7.93
CA SER A 108 13.23 -11.58 -7.89
C SER A 108 13.12 -10.67 -6.65
N PRO A 109 14.21 -10.03 -6.22
CA PRO A 109 14.14 -9.01 -5.18
C PRO A 109 13.15 -7.88 -5.52
N GLU A 110 13.07 -7.49 -6.80
CA GLU A 110 12.21 -6.39 -7.26
C GLU A 110 10.72 -6.75 -7.12
N SER A 111 10.33 -8.00 -7.35
CA SER A 111 8.94 -8.44 -7.17
C SER A 111 8.50 -8.48 -5.72
N TYR A 112 9.39 -8.83 -4.79
CA TYR A 112 9.09 -8.76 -3.35
C TYR A 112 8.85 -7.32 -2.89
N ILE A 113 9.74 -6.37 -3.18
CA ILE A 113 9.50 -4.98 -2.76
C ILE A 113 8.31 -4.36 -3.50
N SER A 114 8.11 -4.73 -4.77
CA SER A 114 6.94 -4.30 -5.56
C SER A 114 5.64 -4.80 -4.95
N SER A 115 5.56 -6.08 -4.54
CA SER A 115 4.36 -6.62 -3.88
C SER A 115 4.09 -5.99 -2.51
N SER A 116 5.13 -5.70 -1.73
CA SER A 116 5.03 -4.95 -0.46
C SER A 116 4.33 -3.60 -0.65
N LEU A 117 4.78 -2.82 -1.65
CA LEU A 117 4.22 -1.50 -1.93
C LEU A 117 2.83 -1.60 -2.57
N PHE A 118 2.69 -2.43 -3.60
CA PHE A 118 1.41 -2.61 -4.30
C PHE A 118 0.26 -2.99 -3.37
N VAL A 119 0.49 -3.90 -2.42
CA VAL A 119 -0.55 -4.28 -1.45
C VAL A 119 -0.97 -3.10 -0.57
N ARG A 120 -0.04 -2.19 -0.22
CA ARG A 120 -0.35 -0.97 0.54
C ARG A 120 -1.18 0.00 -0.32
N GLU A 121 -0.81 0.19 -1.59
CA GLU A 121 -1.62 0.96 -2.55
C GLU A 121 -3.04 0.40 -2.67
N MET A 122 -3.19 -0.93 -2.74
CA MET A 122 -4.52 -1.55 -2.86
C MET A 122 -5.36 -1.43 -1.58
N ARG A 123 -4.72 -1.37 -0.40
CA ARG A 123 -5.40 -1.15 0.89
C ARG A 123 -5.88 0.29 1.04
N GLU A 124 -5.22 1.23 0.37
CA GLU A 124 -5.55 2.65 0.42
C GLU A 124 -6.25 3.16 -0.83
N PHE A 125 -6.49 2.29 -1.81
CA PHE A 125 -7.11 2.64 -3.07
C PHE A 125 -8.40 3.46 -2.83
N GLY A 126 -8.44 4.68 -3.34
CA GLY A 126 -9.60 5.55 -3.24
C GLY A 126 -9.74 6.26 -1.88
N ALA A 127 -8.81 6.13 -0.94
CA ALA A 127 -8.84 6.87 0.30
C ALA A 127 -8.58 8.37 0.09
N LEU A 128 -9.29 9.23 0.83
CA LEU A 128 -9.07 10.67 0.88
C LEU A 128 -9.24 11.17 2.32
N TRP A 129 -8.55 12.23 2.69
CA TRP A 129 -8.64 12.85 4.02
C TRP A 129 -8.40 11.85 5.14
N HIS A 130 -9.38 11.62 6.01
CA HIS A 130 -9.25 10.73 7.17
C HIS A 130 -9.16 9.24 6.81
N GLY A 131 -9.41 8.88 5.55
CA GLY A 131 -9.14 7.53 5.05
C GLY A 131 -7.67 7.26 4.80
N LEU A 132 -6.82 8.31 4.74
CA LEU A 132 -5.40 8.16 4.47
C LEU A 132 -4.68 7.63 5.71
N SER A 133 -3.93 6.56 5.50
CA SER A 133 -2.89 6.05 6.37
C SER A 133 -1.58 6.01 5.59
N TRP A 134 -1.44 5.14 4.59
CA TRP A 134 -0.18 4.91 3.88
C TRP A 134 0.26 6.12 3.03
N GLY A 135 -0.65 6.89 2.46
CA GLY A 135 -0.38 8.12 1.70
C GLY A 135 0.13 9.28 2.56
N LEU A 136 0.20 9.09 3.88
CA LEU A 136 0.87 10.01 4.82
C LEU A 136 2.32 9.60 5.10
N HIS A 137 2.76 8.45 4.59
CA HIS A 137 4.10 7.93 4.76
C HIS A 137 4.96 8.31 3.55
N GLU A 138 6.13 8.87 3.81
CA GLU A 138 7.18 9.00 2.82
C GLU A 138 8.23 7.92 3.07
N ILE A 139 8.61 7.14 2.06
CA ILE A 139 9.70 6.15 2.20
C ILE A 139 11.03 6.92 2.31
N VAL A 140 11.85 6.59 3.31
CA VAL A 140 13.10 7.31 3.57
C VAL A 140 14.32 6.40 3.51
N ASP A 141 15.45 7.02 3.19
CA ASP A 141 16.81 6.49 3.38
C ASP A 141 17.71 7.59 3.99
N GLU A 142 18.98 7.30 4.23
CA GLU A 142 19.97 8.24 4.79
C GLU A 142 20.13 9.55 3.99
N ASN A 143 19.76 9.57 2.70
CA ASN A 143 19.86 10.76 1.87
C ASN A 143 18.55 11.57 1.87
N SER A 144 17.50 11.04 2.48
CA SER A 144 16.15 11.61 2.47
C SER A 144 15.84 12.40 3.74
N ILE A 145 16.61 12.20 4.81
CA ILE A 145 16.44 12.85 6.11
C ILE A 145 17.77 13.34 6.66
N ASP A 146 17.74 14.35 7.52
CA ASP A 146 18.88 14.66 8.39
C ASP A 146 18.76 13.79 9.65
N VAL A 147 19.69 12.85 9.82
CA VAL A 147 19.62 11.86 10.91
C VAL A 147 19.83 12.49 12.29
N ASP A 148 20.45 13.66 12.36
CA ASP A 148 20.71 14.39 13.60
C ASP A 148 19.47 15.12 14.14
N ASP A 149 18.43 15.29 13.31
CA ASP A 149 17.15 15.90 13.70
C ASP A 149 16.25 14.96 14.53
N TYR A 150 16.64 13.70 14.70
CA TYR A 150 15.81 12.66 15.30
C TYR A 150 16.45 12.02 16.54
N GLU A 151 15.61 11.77 17.54
CA GLU A 151 15.94 10.91 18.67
C GLU A 151 15.69 9.45 18.29
N TRP A 152 16.78 8.69 18.12
CA TRP A 152 16.74 7.27 17.77
C TRP A 152 16.44 6.40 18.98
N LEU A 153 15.34 5.66 18.91
CA LEU A 153 14.86 4.73 19.95
C LEU A 153 15.46 3.33 19.78
N VAL A 154 15.88 3.00 18.56
CA VAL A 154 16.47 1.74 18.16
C VAL A 154 17.72 2.04 17.34
N ASP A 155 18.78 1.25 17.53
CA ASP A 155 19.97 1.34 16.70
C ASP A 155 19.66 0.79 15.30
N VAL A 156 19.80 1.64 14.29
CA VAL A 156 19.50 1.33 12.89
C VAL A 156 20.75 1.58 12.05
N GLU A 157 21.37 0.51 11.57
CA GLU A 157 22.63 0.61 10.82
C GLU A 157 22.46 1.13 9.38
N ASP A 158 21.32 0.85 8.73
CA ASP A 158 21.08 1.15 7.32
C ASP A 158 19.59 1.35 7.05
N LEU A 159 19.25 2.54 6.58
CA LEU A 159 17.86 2.94 6.29
C LEU A 159 17.39 2.56 4.89
N LYS A 160 18.28 2.05 4.03
CA LYS A 160 17.90 1.75 2.64
C LYS A 160 16.81 0.68 2.60
N PRO A 161 15.73 0.88 1.83
CA PRO A 161 14.79 -0.19 1.53
C PRO A 161 15.51 -1.41 0.97
N LYS A 162 15.23 -2.60 1.51
CA LYS A 162 16.00 -3.80 1.22
C LYS A 162 15.17 -5.08 1.23
N VAL A 163 15.62 -6.03 0.42
CA VAL A 163 15.10 -7.41 0.38
C VAL A 163 16.21 -8.35 0.87
N ILE A 164 15.86 -9.18 1.84
CA ILE A 164 16.76 -10.13 2.49
C ILE A 164 16.22 -11.54 2.23
N PHE A 165 17.02 -12.37 1.57
CA PHE A 165 16.71 -13.78 1.37
C PHE A 165 17.34 -14.60 2.50
N GLY A 166 16.59 -15.56 3.01
CA GLY A 166 16.98 -16.49 4.08
C GLY A 166 15.98 -17.64 4.14
N GLU A 167 15.71 -18.18 5.33
CA GLU A 167 14.65 -19.18 5.53
C GLU A 167 13.27 -18.66 5.09
N THR A 168 13.03 -17.36 5.31
CA THR A 168 11.92 -16.60 4.77
C THR A 168 12.46 -15.35 4.07
N VAL A 169 11.78 -14.90 3.03
CA VAL A 169 12.11 -13.61 2.39
C VAL A 169 11.57 -12.48 3.27
N LYS A 170 12.37 -11.45 3.48
CA LYS A 170 12.00 -10.27 4.25
C LYS A 170 12.16 -9.02 3.39
N VAL A 171 11.18 -8.12 3.45
CA VAL A 171 11.31 -6.77 2.91
C VAL A 171 11.30 -5.80 4.08
N GLU A 172 12.36 -5.01 4.18
CA GLU A 172 12.51 -4.00 5.23
C GLU A 172 12.65 -2.63 4.58
N PHE A 173 11.89 -1.66 5.07
CA PHE A 173 12.02 -0.26 4.66
C PHE A 173 11.51 0.65 5.76
N PHE A 174 11.86 1.93 5.65
CA PHE A 174 11.52 2.94 6.64
C PHE A 174 10.64 4.00 6.02
N THR A 175 9.76 4.57 6.83
CA THR A 175 8.94 5.68 6.41
C THR A 175 8.91 6.79 7.43
N LEU A 176 8.74 8.02 6.96
CA LEU A 176 8.56 9.21 7.76
C LEU A 176 7.08 9.64 7.71
N VAL A 177 6.51 9.93 8.88
CA VAL A 177 5.15 10.49 9.02
C VAL A 177 5.20 11.71 9.92
N GLY A 178 4.60 12.80 9.46
CA GLY A 178 4.59 14.09 10.17
C GLY A 178 3.31 14.38 10.98
N VAL A 179 2.36 13.47 11.11
CA VAL A 179 1.10 13.74 11.82
C VAL A 179 1.34 13.88 13.33
N VAL A 180 1.01 15.05 13.87
CA VAL A 180 1.19 15.54 15.26
C VAL A 180 2.66 15.66 15.66
N ARG A 181 3.47 14.64 15.36
CA ARG A 181 4.91 14.59 15.63
C ARG A 181 5.59 13.77 14.55
N TRP A 182 6.75 14.22 14.10
CA TRP A 182 7.58 13.47 13.16
C TRP A 182 8.02 12.14 13.77
N ARG A 183 7.80 11.06 13.03
CA ARG A 183 8.12 9.69 13.44
C ARG A 183 8.67 8.92 12.27
N ILE A 184 9.76 8.18 12.52
CA ILE A 184 10.29 7.20 11.58
C ILE A 184 9.79 5.83 12.00
N PHE A 185 9.08 5.17 11.09
CA PHE A 185 8.61 3.81 11.26
C PHE A 185 9.51 2.86 10.49
N ARG A 186 9.85 1.73 11.09
CA ARG A 186 10.40 0.56 10.42
C ARG A 186 9.25 -0.36 10.04
N HIS A 187 9.22 -0.80 8.78
CA HIS A 187 8.31 -1.84 8.32
C HIS A 187 9.11 -3.08 7.95
N LEU A 188 8.72 -4.22 8.51
CA LEU A 188 9.30 -5.51 8.20
C LEU A 188 8.21 -6.46 7.69
N ASP A 189 8.21 -6.72 6.39
CA ASP A 189 7.30 -7.66 5.75
C ASP A 189 7.94 -9.06 5.71
N LEU A 190 7.30 -10.03 6.35
CA LEU A 190 7.74 -11.41 6.46
C LEU A 190 6.95 -12.30 5.49
N TYR A 191 7.61 -12.80 4.45
CA TYR A 191 6.96 -13.49 3.34
C TYR A 191 6.82 -15.00 3.52
N SER A 192 5.69 -15.52 3.05
CA SER A 192 5.40 -16.93 2.76
C SER A 192 4.77 -16.99 1.36
N GLY A 193 5.59 -17.28 0.35
CA GLY A 193 5.21 -17.00 -1.05
C GLY A 193 5.11 -15.50 -1.28
N TYR A 194 4.02 -15.03 -1.90
CA TYR A 194 3.66 -13.60 -2.05
C TYR A 194 2.66 -13.11 -0.98
N ARG A 195 2.42 -13.92 0.03
CA ARG A 195 1.70 -13.49 1.23
C ARG A 195 2.69 -13.01 2.26
N PHE A 196 2.39 -11.93 2.95
CA PHE A 196 3.24 -11.43 4.00
C PHE A 196 2.45 -10.86 5.17
N LYS A 197 3.09 -10.89 6.35
CA LYS A 197 2.68 -10.12 7.53
C LYS A 197 3.64 -8.96 7.69
N THR A 198 3.11 -7.82 8.11
CA THR A 198 3.91 -6.63 8.38
C THR A 198 4.07 -6.45 9.88
N GLU A 199 5.30 -6.37 10.33
CA GLU A 199 5.66 -5.84 11.64
C GLU A 199 6.01 -4.36 11.46
N THR A 200 5.54 -3.49 12.36
CA THR A 200 5.80 -2.05 12.28
C THR A 200 6.10 -1.51 13.66
N GLU A 201 7.19 -0.76 13.77
CA GLU A 201 7.64 -0.14 15.01
C GLU A 201 8.16 1.28 14.75
N ILE A 202 8.08 2.14 15.77
CA ILE A 202 8.69 3.47 15.73
C ILE A 202 10.16 3.31 16.12
N VAL A 203 11.07 3.72 15.25
CA VAL A 203 12.52 3.64 15.48
C VAL A 203 13.15 4.98 15.81
N ALA A 204 12.49 6.09 15.44
CA ALA A 204 12.94 7.42 15.80
C ALA A 204 11.78 8.41 15.93
N VAL A 205 11.96 9.45 16.74
CA VAL A 205 11.01 10.55 16.93
C VAL A 205 11.70 11.89 16.69
N GLY A 206 11.05 12.77 15.94
CA GLY A 206 11.52 14.13 15.66
C GLY A 206 10.75 15.18 16.45
N GLY A 207 10.84 16.44 16.01
CA GLY A 207 10.11 17.58 16.56
C GLY A 207 8.60 17.58 16.27
N GLU A 208 7.95 18.71 16.53
CA GLU A 208 6.52 18.91 16.25
C GLU A 208 6.20 18.68 14.77
N GLY A 209 5.10 17.97 14.53
CA GLY A 209 4.58 17.66 13.21
C GLY A 209 3.47 18.63 12.78
N PHE A 210 2.66 18.21 11.80
CA PHE A 210 1.46 18.93 11.37
C PHE A 210 0.19 18.30 11.95
N ILE A 211 -0.85 19.11 12.12
CA ILE A 211 -2.20 18.63 12.45
C ILE A 211 -2.98 18.61 11.12
N PRO A 212 -3.41 17.44 10.62
CA PRO A 212 -4.18 17.34 9.38
C PRO A 212 -5.57 17.96 9.49
#